data_AF-A0A820ZYK0-F1
#
_entry.id   AF-A0A820ZYK0-F1
#
_cell.length_a   1.000
_cell.length_b   1.000
_cell.length_c   1.000
_cell.angle_alpha   90.00
_cell.angle_beta   90.00
_cell.angle_gamma   90.00
#
_symmetry.space_group_name_H-M   'P 1'
#
loop_
_entity.id
_entity.type
_entity.pdbx_description
1 polymer ?
#
loop_
_entity_poly.entity_id
_entity_poly.type
_entity_poly.pdbx_seq_one_letter_code
_entity_poly.pdbx_strand_id
1 'polypeptide(L)'
;MAHMYQFRMFRKDIKLYSPSYLGYGLMIARQTIFINETNDEKLIESHQLKNVNADERFYSCMSSIDHYVGLNVQSTIGLDQMSTYVFSYFYDMANDAGLLSNENDPSLITIIPIRVLKQTARNVCRGTTTSSNEHPFLCFNLTYIYSLLTKGYGLSEDIEIHICKKIQQFQVAWSLGLALKLL
;
A
#
# COMPACT_ATOMS: atom_id res chain seq x y z
N MET A 1 21.69 -12.04 0.77
CA MET A 1 22.27 -10.80 1.33
C MET A 1 21.47 -9.63 0.77
N ALA A 2 20.85 -8.84 1.64
CA ALA A 2 20.10 -7.64 1.24
C ALA A 2 21.03 -6.61 0.58
N HIS A 3 20.64 -6.06 -0.57
CA HIS A 3 21.44 -5.05 -1.26
C HIS A 3 21.37 -3.72 -0.49
N MET A 4 22.51 -3.31 0.09
CA MET A 4 22.65 -2.04 0.79
C MET A 4 23.45 -1.05 -0.04
N TYR A 5 22.91 0.14 -0.27
CA TYR A 5 23.61 1.23 -0.91
C TYR A 5 24.33 2.07 0.14
N GLN A 6 25.58 2.44 -0.13
CA GLN A 6 26.35 3.33 0.73
C GLN A 6 26.72 4.57 -0.07
N PHE A 7 26.43 5.75 0.47
CA PHE A 7 26.75 7.03 -0.17
C PHE A 7 26.89 8.12 0.88
N ARG A 8 27.53 9.22 0.50
CA ARG A 8 27.69 10.40 1.35
C ARG A 8 26.76 11.50 0.87
N MET A 9 25.96 12.05 1.77
CA MET A 9 25.06 13.18 1.49
C MET A 9 25.06 14.13 2.68
N PHE A 10 25.11 15.44 2.44
CA PHE A 10 25.16 16.46 3.51
C PHE A 10 26.23 16.21 4.58
N ARG A 11 27.43 15.79 4.14
CA ARG A 11 28.57 15.40 4.99
C ARG A 11 28.34 14.18 5.89
N LYS A 12 27.22 13.46 5.77
CA LYS A 12 26.93 12.23 6.50
C LYS A 12 27.07 11.02 5.58
N ASP A 13 27.67 9.95 6.10
CA ASP A 13 27.67 8.65 5.44
C ASP A 13 26.35 7.94 5.75
N ILE A 14 25.64 7.57 4.69
CA ILE A 14 24.31 6.95 4.76
C ILE A 14 24.42 5.54 4.22
N LYS A 15 23.89 4.58 4.97
CA LYS A 15 23.66 3.21 4.53
C LYS A 15 22.17 3.03 4.32
N LEU A 16 21.76 2.86 3.07
CA LEU A 16 20.37 2.78 2.67
C LEU A 16 20.03 1.37 2.17
N TYR A 17 19.05 0.75 2.81
CA TYR A 17 18.38 -0.42 2.27
C TYR A 17 17.29 0.04 1.29
N SER A 18 17.35 -0.45 0.04
CA SER A 18 16.46 0.03 -1.04
C SER A 18 16.08 -1.12 -1.98
N PRO A 19 15.27 -2.09 -1.53
CA PRO A 19 14.77 -3.14 -2.41
C PRO A 19 13.71 -2.59 -3.37
N SER A 20 13.62 -3.19 -4.56
CA SER A 20 12.50 -2.98 -5.48
C SER A 20 11.92 -4.34 -5.84
N TYR A 21 10.62 -4.51 -5.58
CA TYR A 21 9.91 -5.76 -5.81
C TYR A 21 9.19 -5.71 -7.16
N LEU A 22 9.91 -6.03 -8.24
CA LEU A 22 9.34 -6.06 -9.58
C LEU A 22 8.19 -7.07 -9.65
N GLY A 23 7.07 -6.66 -10.26
CA GLY A 23 5.83 -7.45 -10.31
C GLY A 23 4.85 -7.14 -9.17
N TYR A 24 5.31 -6.56 -8.06
CA TYR A 24 4.46 -6.23 -6.89
C TYR A 24 3.88 -4.82 -6.95
N GLY A 25 3.96 -4.16 -8.12
CA GLY A 25 3.15 -2.98 -8.40
C GLY A 25 1.69 -3.38 -8.50
N LEU A 26 0.79 -2.57 -7.93
CA LEU A 26 -0.62 -2.93 -7.77
C LEU A 26 -1.28 -3.48 -9.06
N MET A 27 -1.11 -2.81 -10.20
CA MET A 27 -1.76 -3.24 -11.44
C MET A 27 -1.36 -4.66 -11.83
N ILE A 28 -0.07 -4.98 -11.74
CA ILE A 28 0.44 -6.33 -12.03
C ILE A 28 0.00 -7.30 -10.95
N ALA A 29 0.11 -6.94 -9.67
CA ALA A 29 -0.33 -7.79 -8.57
C ALA A 29 -1.82 -8.17 -8.70
N ARG A 30 -2.66 -7.19 -9.01
CA ARG A 30 -4.10 -7.38 -9.28
C ARG A 30 -4.32 -8.34 -10.44
N GLN A 31 -3.66 -8.11 -11.57
CA GLN A 31 -3.77 -8.98 -12.73
C GLN A 31 -3.30 -10.40 -12.41
N THR A 32 -2.16 -10.58 -11.73
CA THR A 32 -1.62 -11.90 -11.39
C THR A 32 -2.51 -12.66 -10.40
N ILE A 33 -3.01 -11.99 -9.36
CA ILE A 33 -3.86 -12.63 -8.36
C ILE A 33 -5.19 -13.05 -9.01
N PHE A 34 -5.81 -12.19 -9.83
CA PHE A 34 -7.06 -12.55 -10.50
C PHE A 34 -6.90 -13.63 -11.56
N ILE A 35 -5.82 -13.64 -12.35
CA ILE A 35 -5.54 -14.71 -13.32
C ILE A 35 -5.31 -16.05 -12.61
N ASN A 36 -4.61 -16.06 -11.46
CA ASN A 36 -4.41 -17.29 -10.70
C ASN A 36 -5.70 -17.82 -10.05
N GLU A 37 -6.63 -16.94 -9.70
CA GLU A 37 -7.94 -17.31 -9.14
C GLU A 37 -8.97 -17.73 -10.20
N THR A 38 -8.83 -17.23 -11.43
CA THR A 38 -9.76 -17.50 -12.51
C THR A 38 -9.01 -17.88 -13.78
N ASN A 39 -9.19 -19.12 -14.25
CA ASN A 39 -8.83 -19.53 -15.61
C ASN A 39 -9.66 -18.78 -16.71
N ASP A 40 -10.32 -17.67 -16.37
CA ASP A 40 -11.31 -17.00 -17.20
C ASP A 40 -11.23 -15.47 -17.00
N GLU A 41 -10.71 -14.76 -18.00
CA GLU A 41 -10.50 -13.30 -18.00
C GLU A 41 -11.79 -12.47 -17.87
N LYS A 42 -12.98 -13.09 -17.84
CA LYS A 42 -14.28 -12.37 -17.83
C LYS A 42 -14.88 -12.10 -16.44
N LEU A 43 -14.24 -12.50 -15.35
CA LEU A 43 -14.71 -12.21 -13.98
C LEU A 43 -14.11 -10.92 -13.37
N ILE A 44 -13.38 -10.16 -14.19
CA ILE A 44 -12.58 -8.97 -13.80
C ILE A 44 -13.38 -7.86 -13.10
N GLU A 45 -14.71 -7.81 -13.23
CA GLU A 45 -15.54 -6.76 -12.60
C GLU A 45 -16.34 -7.23 -11.37
N SER A 46 -16.31 -8.51 -10.99
CA SER A 46 -17.36 -9.08 -10.14
C SER A 46 -16.91 -9.86 -8.91
N HIS A 47 -15.71 -9.62 -8.35
CA HIS A 47 -15.42 -10.02 -6.96
C HIS A 47 -16.28 -9.29 -5.89
N GLN A 48 -17.44 -8.78 -6.27
CA GLN A 48 -18.64 -8.99 -5.48
C GLN A 48 -18.89 -10.51 -5.39
N LEU A 49 -18.22 -11.19 -4.45
CA LEU A 49 -18.60 -12.54 -4.03
C LEU A 49 -20.00 -12.47 -3.42
N LYS A 50 -21.05 -12.40 -4.26
CA LYS A 50 -22.44 -12.12 -3.87
C LYS A 50 -22.99 -13.14 -2.85
N ASN A 51 -22.34 -14.29 -2.72
CA ASN A 51 -22.72 -15.39 -1.82
C ASN A 51 -21.78 -15.64 -0.63
N VAL A 52 -20.76 -14.81 -0.42
CA VAL A 52 -19.84 -14.93 0.74
C VAL A 52 -20.27 -13.94 1.83
N ASN A 53 -20.24 -14.38 3.09
CA ASN A 53 -20.51 -13.52 4.25
C ASN A 53 -19.66 -12.24 4.15
N ALA A 54 -20.26 -11.08 4.42
CA ALA A 54 -19.60 -9.79 4.24
C ALA A 54 -18.28 -9.68 5.05
N ASP A 55 -18.20 -10.34 6.21
CA ASP A 55 -16.96 -10.42 7.01
C ASP A 55 -15.90 -11.37 6.40
N GLU A 56 -16.31 -12.41 5.69
CA GLU A 56 -15.40 -13.39 5.07
C GLU A 56 -14.76 -12.89 3.79
N ARG A 57 -15.41 -11.96 3.05
CA ARG A 57 -14.89 -11.42 1.78
C ARG A 57 -13.51 -10.79 1.93
N PHE A 58 -13.33 -9.99 2.98
CA PHE A 58 -12.05 -9.36 3.27
C PHE A 58 -10.96 -10.41 3.53
N TYR A 59 -11.22 -11.38 4.41
CA TYR A 59 -10.23 -12.39 4.77
C TYR A 59 -9.90 -13.33 3.61
N SER A 60 -10.89 -13.67 2.77
CA SER A 60 -10.66 -14.45 1.56
C SER A 60 -9.73 -13.70 0.59
N CYS A 61 -10.00 -12.42 0.33
CA CYS A 61 -9.16 -11.58 -0.52
C CYS A 61 -7.74 -11.42 0.07
N MET A 62 -7.67 -11.17 1.38
CA MET A 62 -6.43 -11.04 2.13
C MET A 62 -5.59 -12.31 2.04
N SER A 63 -6.19 -13.49 2.13
CA SER A 63 -5.48 -14.77 2.02
C SER A 63 -4.75 -14.93 0.68
N SER A 64 -5.41 -14.59 -0.44
CA SER A 64 -4.81 -14.67 -1.77
C SER A 64 -3.68 -13.66 -1.95
N ILE A 65 -3.88 -12.44 -1.42
CA ILE A 65 -2.87 -11.39 -1.43
C ILE A 65 -1.67 -11.78 -0.55
N ASP A 66 -1.89 -12.29 0.66
CA ASP A 66 -0.85 -12.73 1.58
C ASP A 66 0.01 -13.83 0.98
N HIS A 67 -0.64 -14.76 0.26
CA HIS A 67 0.08 -15.78 -0.49
C HIS A 67 0.98 -15.13 -1.54
N TYR A 68 0.44 -14.24 -2.38
CA TYR A 68 1.20 -13.56 -3.43
C TYR A 68 2.37 -12.73 -2.88
N VAL A 69 2.11 -11.87 -1.90
CA VAL A 69 3.12 -11.01 -1.25
C VAL A 69 4.19 -11.85 -0.57
N GLY A 70 3.80 -12.93 0.09
CA GLY A 70 4.71 -13.84 0.80
C GLY A 70 5.67 -14.62 -0.09
N LEU A 71 5.51 -14.61 -1.43
CA LEU A 71 6.41 -15.32 -2.33
C LEU A 71 7.80 -14.65 -2.38
N ASN A 72 7.87 -13.33 -2.58
CA ASN A 72 9.15 -12.63 -2.78
C ASN A 72 9.32 -11.33 -2.00
N VAL A 73 8.30 -10.82 -1.29
CA VAL A 73 8.47 -9.60 -0.47
C VAL A 73 9.15 -9.96 0.84
N GLN A 74 10.25 -9.28 1.16
CA GLN A 74 11.04 -9.56 2.35
C GLN A 74 10.73 -8.55 3.46
N SER A 75 10.49 -9.07 4.66
CA SER A 75 10.35 -8.23 5.85
C SER A 75 11.68 -7.61 6.24
N THR A 76 11.63 -6.38 6.77
CA THR A 76 12.82 -5.60 7.10
C THR A 76 12.96 -5.44 8.62
N ILE A 77 14.03 -5.98 9.19
CA ILE A 77 14.31 -5.87 10.63
C ILE A 77 14.55 -4.40 11.00
N GLY A 78 13.85 -3.91 12.03
CA GLY A 78 13.99 -2.56 12.55
C GLY A 78 13.21 -1.49 11.80
N LEU A 79 12.41 -1.86 10.78
CA LEU A 79 11.53 -0.91 10.08
C LEU A 79 10.43 -0.36 11.03
N ASP A 80 9.98 -1.17 11.97
CA ASP A 80 9.04 -0.83 13.04
C ASP A 80 9.56 0.23 14.02
N GLN A 81 10.88 0.48 14.04
CA GLN A 81 11.50 1.50 14.89
C GLN A 81 11.68 2.85 14.17
N MET A 82 11.29 2.94 12.89
CA MET A 82 11.47 4.13 12.06
C MET A 82 10.13 4.78 11.70
N SER A 83 10.14 6.11 11.52
CA SER A 83 8.98 6.82 10.98
C SER A 83 8.72 6.39 9.54
N THR A 84 7.55 5.79 9.29
CA THR A 84 7.20 5.25 7.98
C THR A 84 6.39 6.26 7.19
N TYR A 85 6.96 6.76 6.09
CA TYR A 85 6.28 7.65 5.15
C TYR A 85 5.85 6.87 3.90
N VAL A 86 4.59 7.01 3.51
CA VAL A 86 4.03 6.39 2.32
C VAL A 86 3.42 7.46 1.41
N PHE A 87 3.64 7.31 0.11
CA PHE A 87 3.29 8.31 -0.90
C PHE A 87 2.92 7.64 -2.22
N SER A 88 2.67 8.45 -3.25
CA SER A 88 2.18 7.98 -4.56
C SER A 88 0.90 7.16 -4.38
N TYR A 89 0.93 5.89 -4.76
CA TYR A 89 -0.26 5.05 -4.78
C TYR A 89 -0.93 4.86 -3.40
N PHE A 90 -0.15 4.85 -2.31
CA PHE A 90 -0.72 4.81 -0.96
C PHE A 90 -1.59 6.04 -0.65
N TYR A 91 -1.20 7.21 -1.17
CA TYR A 91 -1.97 8.43 -1.03
C TYR A 91 -3.27 8.35 -1.82
N ASP A 92 -3.22 7.91 -3.08
CA ASP A 92 -4.41 7.83 -3.93
C ASP A 92 -5.46 6.88 -3.31
N MET A 93 -5.05 5.75 -2.76
CA MET A 93 -5.98 4.83 -2.09
C MET A 93 -6.53 5.37 -0.77
N ALA A 94 -5.72 6.12 -0.02
CA ALA A 94 -6.22 6.81 1.17
C ALA A 94 -7.25 7.89 0.80
N ASN A 95 -7.06 8.58 -0.32
CA ASN A 95 -8.01 9.55 -0.85
C ASN A 95 -9.34 8.87 -1.25
N ASP A 96 -9.28 7.84 -2.10
CA ASP A 96 -10.46 7.09 -2.55
C ASP A 96 -11.23 6.43 -1.39
N ALA A 97 -10.55 6.14 -0.28
CA ALA A 97 -11.14 5.56 0.92
C ALA A 97 -11.62 6.60 1.94
N GLY A 98 -11.46 7.90 1.68
CA GLY A 98 -11.84 8.98 2.60
C GLY A 98 -11.01 8.99 3.90
N LEU A 99 -9.76 8.51 3.84
CA LEU A 99 -8.86 8.42 5.00
C LEU A 99 -8.02 9.68 5.22
N LEU A 100 -7.95 10.58 4.23
CA LEU A 100 -7.14 11.79 4.34
C LEU A 100 -7.76 12.79 5.31
N SER A 101 -6.93 13.47 6.09
CA SER A 101 -7.38 14.54 7.00
C SER A 101 -8.07 15.69 6.26
N ASN A 102 -7.64 15.97 5.03
CA ASN A 102 -8.27 16.93 4.12
C ASN A 102 -7.88 16.60 2.67
N GLU A 103 -8.83 16.13 1.87
CA GLU A 103 -8.62 15.82 0.44
C GLU A 103 -8.27 17.06 -0.41
N ASN A 104 -8.68 18.26 0.03
CA ASN A 104 -8.46 19.51 -0.70
C ASN A 104 -7.08 20.12 -0.46
N ASP A 105 -6.35 19.67 0.58
CA ASP A 105 -4.98 20.14 0.86
C ASP A 105 -3.97 18.99 0.76
N PRO A 106 -3.31 18.80 -0.41
CA PRO A 106 -2.33 17.74 -0.62
C PRO A 106 -1.01 17.96 0.14
N SER A 107 -0.88 19.08 0.87
CA SER A 107 0.29 19.39 1.70
C SER A 107 0.15 18.87 3.13
N LEU A 108 -1.05 18.49 3.55
CA LEU A 108 -1.26 17.89 4.87
C LEU A 108 -0.84 16.43 4.87
N ILE A 109 -0.08 16.06 5.89
CA ILE A 109 0.32 14.69 6.15
C ILE A 109 -0.75 14.06 7.02
N THR A 110 -1.35 12.99 6.52
CA THR A 110 -2.33 12.20 7.27
C THR A 110 -1.58 11.10 8.02
N ILE A 111 -1.79 11.01 9.33
CA ILE A 111 -1.13 10.00 10.18
C ILE A 111 -2.21 9.05 10.69
N ILE A 112 -2.08 7.77 10.35
CA ILE A 112 -2.99 6.71 10.81
C ILE A 112 -2.21 5.46 11.20
N PRO A 113 -2.68 4.70 12.20
CA PRO A 113 -2.12 3.37 12.46
C PRO A 113 -2.59 2.38 11.40
N ILE A 114 -1.77 1.37 11.08
CA ILE A 114 -2.08 0.36 10.06
C ILE A 114 -3.39 -0.38 10.34
N ARG A 115 -3.79 -0.57 11.60
CA ARG A 115 -5.10 -1.14 11.97
C ARG A 115 -6.30 -0.38 11.39
N VAL A 116 -6.19 0.92 11.16
CA VAL A 116 -7.26 1.72 10.54
C VAL A 116 -7.41 1.34 9.07
N LEU A 117 -6.32 1.10 8.33
CA LEU A 117 -6.38 0.59 6.95
C LEU A 117 -7.13 -0.74 6.88
N LYS A 118 -6.87 -1.65 7.81
CA LYS A 118 -7.57 -2.94 7.91
C LYS A 118 -9.08 -2.76 8.12
N GLN A 119 -9.46 -1.90 9.05
CA GLN A 119 -10.87 -1.63 9.36
C GLN A 119 -11.59 -1.01 8.16
N THR A 120 -10.96 -0.04 7.49
CA THR A 120 -11.51 0.59 6.29
C THR A 120 -11.61 -0.40 5.14
N ALA A 121 -10.58 -1.22 4.89
CA ALA A 121 -10.63 -2.28 3.90
C ALA A 121 -11.79 -3.26 4.16
N ARG A 122 -11.98 -3.71 5.41
CA ARG A 122 -13.11 -4.55 5.81
C ARG A 122 -14.44 -3.90 5.50
N ASN A 123 -14.63 -2.64 5.86
CA ASN A 123 -15.88 -1.92 5.62
C ASN A 123 -16.17 -1.78 4.11
N VAL A 124 -15.17 -1.42 3.31
CA VAL A 124 -15.29 -1.34 1.86
C VAL A 124 -15.64 -2.71 1.25
N CYS A 125 -14.98 -3.78 1.68
CA CYS A 125 -15.26 -5.14 1.20
C CYS A 125 -16.66 -5.67 1.58
N ARG A 126 -17.24 -5.18 2.69
CA ARG A 126 -18.64 -5.47 3.07
C ARG A 126 -19.65 -4.78 2.14
N GLY A 127 -19.24 -3.75 1.39
CA GLY A 127 -20.14 -2.93 0.57
C GLY A 127 -20.97 -1.94 1.39
N THR A 128 -20.49 -1.56 2.58
CA THR A 128 -21.19 -0.60 3.46
C THR A 128 -20.93 0.86 3.08
N THR A 129 -20.08 1.11 2.09
CA THR A 129 -19.67 2.45 1.66
C THR A 129 -20.14 2.71 0.23
N THR A 130 -20.57 3.95 -0.04
CA THR A 130 -20.99 4.40 -1.38
C THR A 130 -19.85 4.36 -2.41
N SER A 131 -18.60 4.34 -1.92
CA SER A 131 -17.37 4.28 -2.74
C SER A 131 -17.21 3.01 -3.56
N SER A 132 -17.98 1.94 -3.30
CA SER A 132 -17.89 0.69 -4.06
C SER A 132 -18.33 0.82 -5.53
N ASN A 133 -19.20 1.78 -5.83
CA ASN A 133 -19.69 2.00 -7.20
C ASN A 133 -18.74 2.88 -8.03
N GLU A 134 -18.04 3.81 -7.38
CA GLU A 134 -17.07 4.71 -8.04
C GLU A 134 -15.70 4.05 -8.18
N HIS A 135 -15.31 3.20 -7.21
CA HIS A 135 -14.01 2.53 -7.17
C HIS A 135 -14.19 1.01 -7.01
N PRO A 136 -14.46 0.27 -8.11
CA PRO A 136 -14.81 -1.16 -8.05
C PRO A 136 -13.71 -2.07 -7.45
N PHE A 137 -12.45 -1.62 -7.51
CA PHE A 137 -11.31 -2.36 -6.99
C PHE A 137 -10.83 -1.90 -5.60
N LEU A 138 -11.54 -0.97 -4.94
CA LEU A 138 -11.06 -0.36 -3.70
C LEU A 138 -10.89 -1.39 -2.57
N CYS A 139 -11.80 -2.36 -2.46
CA CYS A 139 -11.66 -3.48 -1.50
C CYS A 139 -10.33 -4.23 -1.70
N PHE A 140 -10.04 -4.65 -2.94
CA PHE A 140 -8.79 -5.33 -3.27
C PHE A 140 -7.58 -4.44 -2.98
N ASN A 141 -7.63 -3.18 -3.42
CA ASN A 141 -6.52 -2.24 -3.31
C ASN A 141 -6.12 -1.94 -1.85
N LEU A 142 -7.10 -1.69 -0.99
CA LEU A 142 -6.84 -1.44 0.43
C LEU A 142 -6.35 -2.71 1.13
N THR A 143 -6.91 -3.87 0.79
CA THR A 143 -6.45 -5.16 1.29
C THR A 143 -5.02 -5.45 0.84
N TYR A 144 -4.67 -5.06 -0.39
CA TYR A 144 -3.32 -5.20 -0.95
C TYR A 144 -2.31 -4.35 -0.18
N ILE A 145 -2.60 -3.06 0.01
CA ILE A 145 -1.75 -2.15 0.79
C ILE A 145 -1.56 -2.68 2.23
N TYR A 146 -2.66 -3.08 2.88
CA TYR A 146 -2.60 -3.62 4.24
C TYR A 146 -1.71 -4.87 4.33
N SER A 147 -1.89 -5.83 3.43
CA SER A 147 -1.11 -7.08 3.40
C SER A 147 0.35 -6.83 3.02
N LEU A 148 0.61 -5.88 2.11
CA LEU A 148 1.98 -5.49 1.75
C LEU A 148 2.73 -4.89 2.94
N LEU A 149 2.09 -4.02 3.73
CA LEU A 149 2.71 -3.42 4.92
C LEU A 149 2.92 -4.46 6.04
N THR A 150 1.93 -5.31 6.29
CA THR A 150 1.97 -6.27 7.39
C THR A 150 2.71 -7.56 7.00
N LYS A 151 2.14 -8.36 6.10
CA LYS A 151 2.72 -9.63 5.66
C LYS A 151 4.01 -9.47 4.86
N GLY A 152 4.09 -8.46 4.00
CA GLY A 152 5.27 -8.18 3.18
C GLY A 152 6.41 -7.57 4.00
N TYR A 153 6.22 -6.34 4.46
CA TYR A 153 7.26 -5.58 5.15
C TYR A 153 7.43 -5.95 6.63
N GLY A 154 6.47 -6.68 7.22
CA GLY A 154 6.56 -7.16 8.60
C GLY A 154 6.15 -6.13 9.65
N LEU A 155 5.40 -5.08 9.28
CA LEU A 155 4.99 -4.04 10.22
C LEU A 155 3.83 -4.51 11.10
N SER A 156 3.87 -4.14 12.39
CA SER A 156 2.75 -4.33 13.30
C SER A 156 1.60 -3.39 12.95
N GLU A 157 0.36 -3.81 13.24
CA GLU A 157 -0.85 -2.99 13.00
C GLU A 157 -0.89 -1.69 13.83
N ASP A 158 -0.11 -1.62 14.91
CA ASP A 158 -0.02 -0.45 15.79
C ASP A 158 0.94 0.63 15.26
N ILE A 159 1.75 0.32 14.26
CA ILE A 159 2.66 1.30 13.65
C ILE A 159 1.85 2.37 12.92
N GLU A 160 2.22 3.62 13.17
CA GLU A 160 1.70 4.78 12.44
C GLU A 160 2.42 4.97 11.12
N ILE A 161 1.63 5.18 10.06
CA ILE A 161 2.12 5.55 8.74
C ILE A 161 1.75 7.00 8.45
N HIS A 162 2.68 7.70 7.82
CA HIS A 162 2.54 9.09 7.38
C HIS A 162 2.22 9.10 5.89
N ILE A 163 0.96 9.32 5.55
CA ILE A 163 0.47 9.37 4.18
C ILE A 163 0.61 10.80 3.67
N CYS A 164 1.39 11.00 2.61
CA CYS A 164 1.65 12.33 2.06
C CYS A 164 1.77 12.35 0.53
N LYS A 165 1.39 13.48 -0.07
CA LYS A 165 1.60 13.80 -1.49
C LYS A 165 2.67 14.87 -1.68
N LYS A 166 2.71 15.84 -0.77
CA LYS A 166 3.73 16.89 -0.72
C LYS A 166 4.36 17.02 0.66
N ILE A 167 5.61 17.48 0.70
CA ILE A 167 6.30 17.91 1.91
C ILE A 167 6.81 19.33 1.65
N GLN A 168 6.39 20.29 2.49
CA GLN A 168 6.78 21.70 2.35
C GLN A 168 6.58 22.23 0.91
N GLN A 169 5.40 21.95 0.33
CA GLN A 169 4.99 22.29 -1.04
C GLN A 169 5.65 21.50 -2.19
N PHE A 170 6.70 20.74 -1.93
CA PHE A 170 7.34 19.89 -2.94
C PHE A 170 6.66 18.54 -3.04
N GLN A 171 6.46 18.06 -4.27
CA GLN A 171 5.94 16.71 -4.50
C GLN A 171 6.95 15.67 -4.00
N VAL A 172 6.45 14.68 -3.27
CA VAL A 172 7.27 13.55 -2.82
C VAL A 172 7.51 12.62 -4.01
N ALA A 173 8.72 12.68 -4.55
CA ALA A 173 9.16 11.86 -5.68
C ALA A 173 10.69 11.70 -5.68
N TRP A 174 11.18 10.71 -6.44
CA TRP A 174 12.60 10.44 -6.60
C TRP A 174 13.36 11.57 -7.31
N SER A 175 12.67 12.39 -8.10
CA SER A 175 13.28 13.42 -8.96
C SER A 175 14.06 14.48 -8.17
N LEU A 176 13.54 14.92 -7.02
CA LEU A 176 14.24 15.88 -6.15
C LEU A 176 15.53 15.29 -5.58
N GLY A 177 15.50 14.01 -5.19
CA GLY A 177 16.70 13.29 -4.72
C GLY A 177 17.76 13.15 -5.81
N LEU A 178 17.35 12.89 -7.06
CA LEU A 178 18.28 12.87 -8.20
C LEU A 178 18.89 14.25 -8.44
N ALA A 179 18.08 15.31 -8.45
CA ALA A 179 18.56 16.68 -8.64
C ALA A 179 19.61 17.05 -7.58
N LEU A 180 19.34 16.77 -6.29
CA LEU A 180 20.29 17.02 -5.20
C LEU A 180 21.60 16.24 -5.32
N LYS A 181 21.57 15.05 -5.92
CA LYS A 181 22.79 14.25 -6.15
C LYS A 181 23.65 14.79 -7.30
N LEU A 182 23.04 15.51 -8.25
CA LEU A 182 23.72 16.10 -9.40
C LEU A 182 24.32 17.48 -9.10
N LEU A 183 23.99 18.08 -7.95
CA LEU A 183 24.55 19.33 -7.43
C LEU A 183 25.78 19.05 -6.56
#